data_AF-A0A355SVS6-F1
#
_entry.id   AF-A0A355SVS6-F1
#
_cell.length_a   1.000
_cell.length_b   1.000
_cell.length_c   1.000
_cell.angle_alpha   90.00
_cell.angle_beta   90.00
_cell.angle_gamma   90.00
#
_symmetry.space_group_name_H-M   'P 1'
#
loop_
_entity.id
_entity.type
_entity.pdbx_description
1 polymer ?
#
loop_
_entity_poly.entity_id
_entity_poly.type
_entity_poly.pdbx_seq_one_letter_code
_entity_poly.pdbx_strand_id
1 'polypeptide(L)'
;AEWGDYISGPRVINESSKEAMREILKEIQNGKFTKDWVAEYKAGYPKYNKFIEDGKKHQIEETGERLRSLMPWVKKRNISGSQAAYNS
;
A
#
# COMPACT_ATOMS: atom_id res chain seq x y z
N ALA A 1 19.33 -9.75 -14.15
CA ALA A 1 18.59 -8.51 -13.80
C ALA A 1 19.45 -7.51 -13.00
N GLU A 2 20.54 -7.94 -12.37
CA GLU A 2 21.35 -7.13 -11.44
C GLU A 2 21.87 -5.81 -12.00
N TRP A 3 22.37 -5.79 -13.24
CA TRP A 3 22.84 -4.55 -13.88
C TRP A 3 21.72 -3.51 -14.06
N GLY A 4 20.50 -4.00 -14.36
CA GLY A 4 19.32 -3.14 -14.49
C GLY A 4 18.89 -2.56 -13.14
N ASP A 5 19.04 -3.32 -12.06
CA ASP A 5 18.71 -2.89 -10.70
C ASP A 5 19.63 -1.77 -10.21
N TYR A 6 20.94 -1.89 -10.41
CA TYR A 6 21.90 -0.85 -10.02
C TYR A 6 21.70 0.48 -10.74
N ILE A 7 21.32 0.44 -12.02
CA ILE A 7 21.16 1.66 -12.83
C ILE A 7 19.76 2.24 -12.74
N SER A 8 18.73 1.38 -12.68
CA SER A 8 17.32 1.83 -12.71
C SER A 8 16.74 2.03 -11.32
N GLY A 9 17.20 1.28 -10.32
CA GLY A 9 16.76 1.39 -8.93
C GLY A 9 16.88 2.82 -8.39
N PRO A 10 18.08 3.45 -8.44
CA PRO A 10 18.27 4.83 -8.00
C PRO A 10 17.54 5.89 -8.82
N ARG A 11 17.10 5.55 -10.05
CA ARG A 11 16.28 6.47 -10.87
C ARG A 11 14.84 6.52 -10.37
N VAL A 12 14.31 5.40 -9.88
CA VAL A 12 12.95 5.28 -9.37
C VAL A 12 12.89 5.65 -7.89
N ILE A 13 13.77 5.09 -7.07
CA ILE A 13 13.89 5.37 -5.63
C ILE A 13 15.14 6.22 -5.42
N ASN A 14 14.93 7.53 -5.37
CA ASN A 14 15.99 8.54 -5.37
C ASN A 14 15.94 9.41 -4.10
N GLU A 15 16.69 10.51 -4.08
CA GLU A 15 16.74 11.42 -2.93
C GLU A 15 15.39 12.05 -2.57
N SER A 16 14.51 12.34 -3.54
CA SER A 16 13.17 12.87 -3.22
C SER A 16 12.29 11.81 -2.56
N SER A 17 12.44 10.54 -2.96
CA SER A 17 11.76 9.42 -2.27
C SER A 17 12.23 9.31 -0.81
N LYS A 18 13.55 9.44 -0.57
CA LYS A 18 14.11 9.40 0.78
C LYS A 18 13.69 10.62 1.62
N GLU A 19 13.60 11.80 1.01
CA GLU A 19 13.12 13.01 1.68
C GLU A 19 11.68 12.88 2.13
N ALA A 20 10.78 12.46 1.23
CA ALA A 20 9.38 12.18 1.58
C ALA A 20 9.27 11.16 2.72
N MET A 21 10.08 10.09 2.70
CA MET A 21 10.10 9.11 3.80
C MET A 21 10.55 9.72 5.14
N ARG A 22 11.55 10.61 5.14
CA ARG A 22 12.00 11.30 6.36
C ARG A 22 10.93 12.25 6.90
N GLU A 23 10.22 12.95 6.03
CA GLU A 23 9.12 13.84 6.42
C GLU A 23 7.99 13.04 7.06
N ILE A 24 7.55 11.95 6.42
CA ILE A 24 6.52 11.05 6.97
C ILE A 24 6.95 10.53 8.34
N LEU A 25 8.20 10.09 8.49
CA LEU A 25 8.71 9.63 9.79
C LEU A 25 8.65 10.74 10.86
N LYS A 26 9.01 11.98 10.50
CA LYS A 26 8.92 13.13 11.39
C LYS A 26 7.47 13.41 11.80
N GLU A 27 6.51 13.34 10.87
CA GLU A 27 5.07 13.48 11.14
C GLU A 27 4.52 12.40 12.07
N ILE A 28 5.05 11.18 11.98
CA ILE A 28 4.71 10.09 12.90
C ILE A 28 5.28 10.39 14.28
N GLN A 29 6.57 10.73 14.37
CA GLN A 29 7.27 10.98 15.63
C GLN A 29 6.71 12.18 16.40
N ASN A 30 6.30 13.24 15.69
CA ASN A 30 5.69 14.42 16.32
C ASN A 30 4.17 14.27 16.56
N GLY A 31 3.59 13.13 16.19
CA GLY A 31 2.18 12.80 16.42
C GLY A 31 1.19 13.50 15.49
N LYS A 32 1.65 14.26 14.48
CA LYS A 32 0.78 14.89 13.49
C LYS A 32 -0.03 13.83 12.73
N PHE A 33 0.64 12.76 12.28
CA PHE A 33 -0.03 11.66 11.57
C PHE A 33 -1.18 11.06 12.39
N THR A 34 -0.94 10.79 13.68
CA THR A 34 -1.95 10.23 14.59
C THR A 34 -3.12 11.18 14.79
N LYS A 35 -2.87 12.49 14.94
CA LYS A 35 -3.93 13.51 15.08
C LYS A 35 -4.79 13.58 13.83
N ASP A 36 -4.17 13.61 12.65
CA ASP A 36 -4.86 13.64 11.37
C ASP A 36 -5.73 12.37 11.19
N TRP A 37 -5.20 11.19 11.54
CA TRP A 37 -5.94 9.93 11.48
C TRP A 37 -7.13 9.89 12.44
N VAL A 38 -6.98 10.34 13.68
CA VAL A 38 -8.08 10.39 14.65
C VAL A 38 -9.16 11.37 14.22
N ALA A 39 -8.79 12.52 13.64
CA ALA A 39 -9.76 13.47 13.10
C ALA A 39 -10.55 12.88 11.93
N GLU A 40 -9.86 12.21 11.01
CA GLU A 40 -10.47 11.50 9.88
C GLU A 40 -11.43 10.39 10.33
N TYR A 41 -11.02 9.60 11.33
CA TYR A 41 -11.85 8.58 11.97
C TYR A 41 -13.14 9.19 12.55
N LYS A 42 -13.01 10.27 13.34
CA LYS A 42 -14.16 10.95 13.96
C LYS A 42 -15.08 11.59 12.92
N ALA A 43 -14.55 11.99 11.77
CA ALA A 43 -15.32 12.51 10.64
C ALA A 43 -16.00 11.42 9.79
N GLY A 44 -15.80 10.13 10.11
CA GLY A 44 -16.42 9.03 9.38
C GLY A 44 -15.70 8.64 8.09
N TYR A 45 -14.38 8.82 8.02
CA TYR A 45 -13.51 8.36 6.92
C TYR A 45 -13.76 8.96 5.51
N PRO A 46 -14.09 10.25 5.36
CA PRO A 46 -14.41 10.83 4.05
C PRO A 46 -13.27 10.71 3.01
N LYS A 47 -12.03 11.03 3.38
CA LYS A 47 -10.85 10.91 2.51
C LYS A 47 -10.43 9.47 2.33
N TYR A 48 -10.45 8.68 3.39
CA TYR A 48 -10.10 7.26 3.31
C TYR A 48 -11.02 6.52 2.34
N ASN A 49 -12.34 6.71 2.46
CA ASN A 49 -13.31 6.08 1.56
C ASN A 49 -13.11 6.54 0.10
N LYS A 50 -12.78 7.81 -0.12
CA LYS A 50 -12.43 8.32 -1.45
C LYS A 50 -11.20 7.62 -2.02
N PHE A 51 -10.12 7.47 -1.25
CA PHE A 51 -8.93 6.75 -1.71
C PHE A 51 -9.23 5.29 -2.05
N ILE A 52 -10.09 4.62 -1.28
CA ILE A 52 -10.53 3.25 -1.58
C ILE A 52 -11.35 3.21 -2.87
N GLU A 53 -12.28 4.15 -3.07
CA GLU A 53 -13.08 4.22 -4.28
C GLU A 53 -12.22 4.47 -5.53
N ASP A 54 -11.28 5.41 -5.44
CA ASP A 54 -10.34 5.72 -6.52
C ASP A 54 -9.44 4.52 -6.82
N GLY A 55 -8.96 3.81 -5.80
CA GLY A 55 -8.19 2.58 -5.95
C GLY A 55 -8.97 1.47 -6.67
N LYS A 56 -10.25 1.28 -6.33
CA LYS A 56 -11.13 0.29 -6.99
C LYS A 56 -11.37 0.58 -8.46
N LYS A 57 -11.37 1.86 -8.85
CA LYS A 57 -11.53 2.28 -10.25
C LYS A 57 -10.26 2.10 -11.08
N HIS A 58 -9.12 1.78 -10.46
CA HIS A 58 -7.87 1.64 -11.19
C HIS A 58 -7.89 0.36 -12.06
N GLN A 59 -7.53 0.49 -13.35
CA GLN A 59 -7.56 -0.59 -14.34
C GLN A 59 -6.76 -1.85 -13.93
N ILE A 60 -5.77 -1.67 -13.03
CA ILE A 60 -4.99 -2.77 -12.46
C ILE A 60 -5.88 -3.80 -11.73
N GLU A 61 -6.98 -3.37 -11.12
CA GLU A 61 -7.88 -4.25 -10.38
C GLU A 61 -8.68 -5.15 -11.33
N GLU A 62 -9.26 -4.58 -12.39
CA GLU A 62 -9.96 -5.35 -13.42
C GLU A 62 -9.03 -6.36 -14.09
N THR A 63 -7.85 -5.90 -14.52
CA THR A 63 -6.85 -6.75 -15.17
C THR A 63 -6.34 -7.83 -14.21
N GLY A 64 -6.04 -7.44 -12.98
CA GLY A 64 -5.54 -8.32 -11.94
C GLY A 64 -6.55 -9.39 -11.53
N GLU A 65 -7.83 -9.04 -11.43
CA GLU A 65 -8.91 -9.99 -11.13
C GLU A 65 -9.02 -11.06 -12.23
N ARG A 66 -9.06 -10.64 -13.49
CA ARG A 66 -9.08 -11.56 -14.63
C ARG A 66 -7.88 -12.49 -14.60
N LEU A 67 -6.66 -11.96 -14.44
CA LEU A 67 -5.46 -12.79 -14.40
C LEU A 67 -5.47 -13.77 -13.21
N ARG A 68 -5.84 -13.32 -12.01
CA ARG A 68 -5.95 -14.18 -10.81
C ARG A 68 -7.02 -15.26 -10.97
N SER A 69 -8.12 -14.97 -11.68
CA SER A 69 -9.19 -15.95 -11.95
C SER A 69 -8.71 -17.14 -12.77
N LEU A 70 -7.77 -16.91 -13.69
CA LEU A 70 -7.15 -17.92 -14.55
C LEU A 70 -6.07 -18.73 -13.83
N MET A 71 -5.73 -18.36 -12.59
CA MET A 71 -4.70 -19.03 -11.78
C MET A 71 -5.33 -19.83 -10.63
N PRO A 72 -5.92 -21.01 -10.89
CA PRO A 72 -6.59 -21.81 -9.85
C PRO A 72 -5.66 -22.22 -8.70
N TRP A 73 -4.35 -22.29 -8.94
CA TRP A 73 -3.34 -22.57 -7.91
C TRP A 73 -3.12 -21.42 -6.91
N VAL A 74 -3.43 -20.17 -7.30
CA VAL A 74 -3.36 -19.00 -6.41
C VAL A 74 -4.47 -19.08 -5.37
N LYS A 75 -5.69 -19.46 -5.78
CA LYS A 75 -6.81 -19.70 -4.85
C LYS A 75 -6.52 -20.84 -3.86
N LYS A 76 -5.83 -21.89 -4.31
CA LYS A 76 -5.44 -23.03 -3.45
C LYS A 76 -4.39 -22.68 -2.38
N ARG A 77 -3.49 -21.72 -2.63
CA ARG A 77 -2.49 -21.29 -1.62
C ARG A 77 -3.08 -20.44 -0.49
N ASN A 78 -4.22 -19.79 -0.71
CA ASN A 78 -4.88 -18.95 0.30
C ASN A 78 -5.59 -19.73 1.42
N ILE A 79 -5.40 -21.06 1.53
CA ILE A 79 -6.10 -21.91 2.53
C ILE A 79 -5.19 -22.45 3.64
N SER A 80 -3.96 -21.93 3.86
CA SER A 80 -3.23 -22.29 5.11
C SER A 80 -2.14 -21.34 5.62
N GLY A 81 -1.94 -20.13 5.06
CA GLY A 81 -0.68 -19.41 5.26
C GLY A 81 -0.66 -18.07 6.00
N SER A 82 -1.78 -17.42 6.29
CA SER A 82 -1.71 -15.99 6.68
C SER A 82 -2.82 -15.47 7.61
N GLN A 83 -3.58 -16.37 8.25
CA GLN A 83 -4.55 -16.00 9.28
C GLN A 83 -4.09 -16.48 10.67
N ALA A 84 -2.87 -16.10 11.07
CA ALA A 84 -2.33 -16.45 12.40
C ALA A 84 -1.49 -15.33 13.05
N ALA A 85 -1.54 -14.09 12.54
CA ALA A 85 -0.64 -13.02 13.02
C ALA A 85 -1.31 -11.74 13.55
N TYR A 86 -2.63 -11.73 13.77
CA TYR A 86 -3.35 -10.55 14.30
C TYR A 86 -4.34 -10.86 15.42
N ASN A 87 -4.11 -11.92 16.19
CA ASN A 87 -4.76 -12.11 17.49
C ASN A 87 -3.69 -12.55 18.49
N SER A 88 -3.05 -11.57 19.12
CA SER A 88 -2.28 -11.70 20.36
C SER A 88 -2.63 -10.51 21.25
#